data_AF-A0A1F5LBU4-F1
#
_entry.id   AF-A0A1F5LBU4-F1
#
_cell.length_a   1.000
_cell.length_b   1.000
_cell.length_c   1.000
_cell.angle_alpha   90.00
_cell.angle_beta   90.00
_cell.angle_gamma   90.00
#
_symmetry.space_group_name_H-M   'P 1'
#
loop_
_entity.id
_entity.type
_entity.pdbx_description
1 polymer ?
#
loop_
_entity_poly.entity_id
_entity_poly.type
_entity_poly.pdbx_seq_one_letter_code
_entity_poly.pdbx_strand_id
1 'polypeptide(L)'
;MRPSVGLAVQAVLAQPHVGIKNLFVFGDSYTSTGFNTSGPQPSLSDPLGNPVLGQGTSTNGLNWVGYTAAVYNTSLLLAYDLAVYGATIDNNIVSAVPHDLVYQVETEFGERYCKDDENPQEWNSEDTLFAIWIGINDIAFSYERDDTDEVLTYLFQRHLQLAETMYNCGARRFLLINVPPVSRTPTYLKKDEWHRNAHQVMVEKFNNRLALEKRKFQKRFPHVSYGLTEFNSRITRETAED
;
A
#
# COMPACT_ATOMS: atom_id res chain seq x y z
N MET A 1 -19.88 -2.11 2.61
CA MET A 1 -19.06 -2.31 1.39
C MET A 1 -18.18 -3.53 1.61
N ARG A 2 -18.27 -4.56 0.76
CA ARG A 2 -17.25 -5.63 0.74
C ARG A 2 -15.93 -4.98 0.27
N PRO A 3 -14.78 -5.22 0.91
CA PRO A 3 -13.55 -4.56 0.51
C PRO A 3 -13.10 -5.09 -0.85
N SER A 4 -13.33 -4.30 -1.90
CA SER A 4 -12.96 -4.62 -3.28
C SER A 4 -11.46 -4.87 -3.44
N VAL A 5 -10.63 -4.23 -2.61
CA VAL A 5 -9.19 -4.48 -2.53
C VAL A 5 -8.87 -5.87 -2.01
N GLY A 6 -9.53 -6.31 -0.93
CA GLY A 6 -9.30 -7.64 -0.37
C GLY A 6 -9.54 -8.73 -1.40
N LEU A 7 -10.56 -8.58 -2.24
CA LEU A 7 -10.84 -9.49 -3.35
C LEU A 7 -9.81 -9.38 -4.49
N ALA A 8 -9.38 -8.18 -4.86
CA ALA A 8 -8.36 -7.98 -5.89
C ALA A 8 -6.99 -8.55 -5.46
N VAL A 9 -6.61 -8.32 -4.21
CA VAL A 9 -5.42 -8.91 -3.60
C VAL A 9 -5.56 -10.42 -3.52
N GLN A 10 -6.72 -10.95 -3.12
CA GLN A 10 -6.97 -12.39 -3.11
C GLN A 10 -6.83 -13.00 -4.51
N ALA A 11 -7.26 -12.31 -5.57
CA ALA A 11 -7.05 -12.77 -6.95
C ALA A 11 -5.55 -12.81 -7.33
N VAL A 12 -4.72 -11.91 -6.78
CA VAL A 12 -3.26 -11.96 -6.92
C VAL A 12 -2.66 -13.12 -6.10
N LEU A 13 -3.14 -13.32 -4.87
CA LEU A 13 -2.68 -14.39 -3.97
C LEU A 13 -3.10 -15.79 -4.43
N ALA A 14 -4.23 -15.91 -5.14
CA ALA A 14 -4.75 -17.16 -5.67
C ALA A 14 -4.08 -17.59 -6.99
N GLN A 15 -3.10 -16.84 -7.50
CA GLN A 15 -2.38 -17.27 -8.69
C GLN A 15 -1.60 -18.56 -8.40
N PRO A 16 -1.80 -19.62 -9.21
CA PRO A 16 -1.51 -21.02 -8.85
C PRO A 16 -0.03 -21.39 -8.68
N HIS A 17 0.91 -20.47 -8.95
CA HIS A 17 2.30 -20.87 -9.15
C HIS A 17 3.21 -20.72 -7.93
N VAL A 18 2.91 -19.88 -6.94
CA VAL A 18 3.74 -19.82 -5.72
C VAL A 18 2.87 -19.42 -4.53
N GLY A 19 2.50 -20.39 -3.69
CA GLY A 19 1.64 -20.14 -2.53
C GLY A 19 2.26 -19.12 -1.60
N ILE A 20 1.71 -17.90 -1.59
CA ILE A 20 2.17 -16.80 -0.74
C ILE A 20 1.83 -17.13 0.72
N LYS A 21 2.85 -17.04 1.58
CA LYS A 21 2.73 -17.27 3.03
C LYS A 21 2.97 -16.03 3.86
N ASN A 22 3.71 -15.06 3.31
CA ASN A 22 4.04 -13.81 3.98
C ASN A 22 3.55 -12.63 3.16
N LEU A 23 3.00 -11.63 3.83
CA LEU A 23 2.53 -10.40 3.23
C LEU A 23 3.07 -9.22 4.05
N PHE A 24 4.04 -8.50 3.49
CA PHE A 24 4.43 -7.18 4.02
C PHE A 24 3.57 -6.13 3.33
N VAL A 25 2.91 -5.29 4.12
CA VAL A 25 2.11 -4.18 3.57
C VAL A 25 2.64 -2.84 4.07
N PHE A 26 2.69 -1.90 3.15
CA PHE A 26 3.14 -0.52 3.35
C PHE A 26 2.06 0.41 2.84
N GLY A 27 1.91 1.58 3.45
CA GLY A 27 0.87 2.49 3.02
C GLY A 27 0.42 3.48 4.08
N ASP A 28 -0.85 3.87 3.98
CA ASP A 28 -1.47 4.87 4.83
C ASP A 28 -2.66 4.33 5.65
N SER A 29 -3.58 5.21 6.04
CA SER A 29 -4.76 4.93 6.85
C SER A 29 -5.75 3.94 6.21
N TYR A 30 -5.65 3.71 4.90
CA TYR A 30 -6.47 2.71 4.20
C TYR A 30 -5.96 1.28 4.44
N THR A 31 -4.75 1.15 4.97
CA THR A 31 -4.04 -0.12 5.20
C THR A 31 -3.68 -0.33 6.68
N SER A 32 -3.36 0.75 7.41
CA SER A 32 -2.83 0.67 8.77
C SER A 32 -3.78 -0.04 9.76
N THR A 33 -3.17 -0.89 10.58
CA THR A 33 -3.75 -1.58 11.76
C THR A 33 -3.10 -1.14 13.07
N GLY A 34 -2.00 -0.39 13.03
CA GLY A 34 -1.21 -0.03 14.21
C GLY A 34 -0.28 -1.13 14.72
N PHE A 35 0.12 -2.07 13.85
CA PHE A 35 1.14 -3.07 14.14
C PHE A 35 2.46 -2.43 14.62
N ASN A 36 3.08 -3.07 15.61
CA ASN A 36 4.33 -2.69 16.21
C ASN A 36 5.36 -3.79 15.98
N THR A 37 6.47 -3.46 15.31
CA THR A 37 7.57 -4.38 14.99
C THR A 37 8.30 -4.92 16.21
N SER A 38 8.20 -4.25 17.36
CA SER A 38 8.70 -4.72 18.66
C SER A 38 7.70 -5.58 19.45
N GLY A 39 6.45 -5.68 18.97
CA GLY A 39 5.39 -6.49 19.56
C GLY A 39 5.43 -7.96 19.11
N PRO A 40 4.45 -8.77 19.54
CA PRO A 40 4.27 -10.14 19.05
C PRO A 40 4.16 -10.18 17.52
N GLN A 41 4.98 -11.02 16.89
CA GLN A 41 5.02 -11.15 15.44
C GLN A 41 3.93 -12.08 14.91
N PRO A 42 3.55 -11.98 13.62
CA PRO A 42 2.63 -12.91 12.97
C PRO A 42 3.00 -14.37 13.22
N SER A 43 1.99 -15.20 13.48
CA SER A 43 2.13 -16.61 13.80
C SER A 43 0.91 -17.41 13.34
N LEU A 44 0.97 -18.75 13.47
CA LEU A 44 -0.17 -19.63 13.14
C LEU A 44 -1.45 -19.28 13.92
N SER A 45 -1.31 -18.92 15.20
CA SER A 45 -2.46 -18.61 16.08
C SER A 45 -2.93 -17.16 15.98
N ASP A 46 -2.07 -16.28 15.47
CA ASP A 46 -2.37 -14.86 15.28
C ASP A 46 -1.68 -14.35 14.00
N PRO A 47 -2.39 -14.33 12.85
CA PRO A 47 -1.78 -14.04 11.55
C PRO A 47 -1.34 -12.57 11.38
N LEU A 48 -1.74 -11.65 12.26
CA LEU A 48 -1.20 -10.28 12.31
C LEU A 48 -0.20 -10.10 13.47
N GLY A 49 -0.28 -10.93 14.50
CA GLY A 49 0.57 -10.89 15.69
C GLY A 49 0.20 -9.75 16.64
N ASN A 50 0.08 -8.53 16.14
CA ASN A 50 -0.44 -7.39 16.89
C ASN A 50 -0.97 -6.26 15.96
N PRO A 51 -1.87 -5.38 16.43
CA PRO A 51 -2.72 -5.54 17.61
C PRO A 51 -3.78 -6.64 17.37
N VAL A 52 -4.74 -6.78 18.28
CA VAL A 52 -5.87 -7.69 18.10
C VAL A 52 -6.55 -7.41 16.75
N LEU A 53 -6.83 -8.47 16.00
CA LEU A 53 -7.42 -8.40 14.67
C LEU A 53 -8.65 -7.47 14.62
N GLY A 54 -8.59 -6.46 13.74
CA GLY A 54 -9.65 -5.46 13.56
C GLY A 54 -9.56 -4.24 14.48
N GLN A 55 -8.59 -4.19 15.39
CA GLN A 55 -8.25 -2.97 16.13
C GLN A 55 -7.26 -2.10 15.35
N GLY A 56 -7.22 -0.81 15.70
CA GLY A 56 -6.30 0.18 15.12
C GLY A 56 -6.56 0.52 13.65
N THR A 57 -7.66 0.04 13.06
CA THR A 57 -8.04 0.31 11.68
C THR A 57 -8.94 1.53 11.53
N SER A 58 -8.98 2.10 10.33
CA SER A 58 -9.92 3.16 9.94
C SER A 58 -11.31 2.64 9.54
N THR A 59 -11.59 1.34 9.66
CA THR A 59 -12.84 0.71 9.18
C THR A 59 -13.80 0.28 10.29
N ASN A 60 -13.52 0.67 11.55
CA ASN A 60 -14.28 0.23 12.74
C ASN A 60 -14.41 -1.30 12.82
N GLY A 61 -13.34 -2.02 12.43
CA GLY A 61 -13.31 -3.47 12.30
C GLY A 61 -12.17 -3.92 11.39
N LEU A 62 -12.35 -5.02 10.65
CA LEU A 62 -11.33 -5.47 9.70
C LEU A 62 -11.17 -4.47 8.56
N ASN A 63 -9.92 -4.13 8.23
CA ASN A 63 -9.57 -3.53 6.95
C ASN A 63 -9.21 -4.63 5.94
N TRP A 64 -8.76 -4.25 4.74
CA TRP A 64 -8.45 -5.21 3.69
C TRP A 64 -7.34 -6.21 4.09
N VAL A 65 -6.36 -5.81 4.90
CA VAL A 65 -5.29 -6.68 5.39
C VAL A 65 -5.88 -7.77 6.29
N GLY A 66 -6.70 -7.38 7.27
CA GLY A 66 -7.37 -8.32 8.16
C GLY A 66 -8.30 -9.29 7.42
N TYR A 67 -9.09 -8.80 6.45
CA TYR A 67 -9.89 -9.67 5.60
C TYR A 67 -9.02 -10.65 4.80
N THR A 68 -7.91 -10.18 4.25
CA THR A 68 -7.01 -11.01 3.43
C THR A 68 -6.33 -12.10 4.25
N ALA A 69 -5.88 -11.78 5.47
CA ALA A 69 -5.12 -12.70 6.31
C ALA A 69 -5.99 -13.69 7.10
N ALA A 70 -7.22 -13.31 7.46
CA ALA A 70 -8.03 -14.09 8.41
C ALA A 70 -9.42 -14.55 7.91
N VAL A 71 -9.93 -13.98 6.81
CA VAL A 71 -11.30 -14.29 6.31
C VAL A 71 -11.26 -14.93 4.93
N TYR A 72 -10.44 -14.38 4.05
CA TYR A 72 -10.34 -14.78 2.65
C TYR A 72 -9.14 -15.68 2.36
N ASN A 73 -8.30 -15.94 3.34
CA ASN A 73 -7.14 -16.79 3.18
C ASN A 73 -7.57 -18.25 2.95
N THR A 74 -7.02 -18.90 1.92
CA THR A 74 -7.21 -20.33 1.65
C THR A 74 -6.10 -21.21 2.25
N SER A 75 -5.03 -20.57 2.74
CA SER A 75 -3.91 -21.13 3.48
C SER A 75 -3.44 -20.13 4.53
N LEU A 76 -2.53 -20.50 5.44
CA LEU A 76 -1.95 -19.55 6.39
C LEU A 76 -1.26 -18.40 5.63
N LEU A 77 -1.57 -17.17 6.02
CA LEU A 77 -0.94 -15.96 5.54
C LEU A 77 -0.55 -15.10 6.74
N LEU A 78 0.75 -14.88 6.91
CA LEU A 78 1.32 -14.02 7.94
C LEU A 78 1.43 -12.60 7.40
N ALA A 79 0.69 -11.66 7.99
CA ALA A 79 0.61 -10.27 7.54
C ALA A 79 1.38 -9.34 8.48
N TYR A 80 2.38 -8.66 7.93
CA TYR A 80 3.21 -7.67 8.59
C TYR A 80 2.80 -6.29 8.08
N ASP A 81 1.99 -5.57 8.88
CA ASP A 81 1.39 -4.30 8.46
C ASP A 81 2.19 -3.09 8.92
N LEU A 82 3.13 -2.68 8.08
CA LEU A 82 4.00 -1.54 8.36
C LEU A 82 3.35 -0.20 7.96
N ALA A 83 2.09 -0.19 7.51
CA ALA A 83 1.44 1.03 7.08
C ALA A 83 1.17 1.99 8.25
N VAL A 84 1.42 3.27 8.02
CA VAL A 84 1.23 4.33 9.02
C VAL A 84 0.08 5.23 8.63
N TYR A 85 -0.87 5.44 9.54
CA TYR A 85 -1.97 6.37 9.34
C TYR A 85 -1.48 7.76 8.91
N GLY A 86 -1.98 8.26 7.78
CA GLY A 86 -1.68 9.61 7.28
C GLY A 86 -0.34 9.74 6.54
N ALA A 87 0.39 8.64 6.34
CA ALA A 87 1.68 8.66 5.65
C ALA A 87 1.58 9.20 4.21
N THR A 88 2.58 9.97 3.82
CA THR A 88 2.94 10.30 2.44
C THR A 88 4.08 9.40 1.97
N ILE A 89 4.55 9.55 0.73
CA ILE A 89 5.71 8.81 0.24
C ILE A 89 7.00 9.31 0.91
N ASP A 90 7.20 10.63 0.95
CA ASP A 90 8.38 11.26 1.56
C ASP A 90 8.05 12.65 2.08
N ASN A 91 8.25 12.85 3.38
CA ASN A 91 7.96 14.08 4.10
C ASN A 91 8.84 15.26 3.68
N ASN A 92 9.98 15.02 3.04
CA ASN A 92 10.82 16.08 2.46
C ASN A 92 10.23 16.64 1.16
N ILE A 93 9.29 15.92 0.53
CA ILE A 93 8.63 16.33 -0.71
C ILE A 93 7.21 16.82 -0.41
N VAL A 94 6.41 16.00 0.27
CA VAL A 94 5.07 16.35 0.78
C VAL A 94 4.99 15.94 2.24
N SER A 95 5.07 16.93 3.14
CA SER A 95 5.01 16.70 4.59
C SER A 95 3.59 16.39 5.06
N ALA A 96 3.46 15.40 5.94
CA ALA A 96 2.20 15.05 6.60
C ALA A 96 2.44 14.68 8.09
N VAL A 97 2.27 13.41 8.44
CA VAL A 97 2.55 12.86 9.77
C VAL A 97 4.05 12.55 9.93
N PRO A 98 4.58 12.38 11.16
CA PRO A 98 6.02 12.17 11.36
C PRO A 98 6.63 10.99 10.61
N HIS A 99 5.88 9.90 10.40
CA HIS A 99 6.37 8.69 9.74
C HIS A 99 5.68 8.48 8.38
N ASP A 100 6.46 8.56 7.31
CA ASP A 100 6.09 8.39 5.91
C ASP A 100 6.51 6.99 5.40
N LEU A 101 6.36 6.74 4.09
CA LEU A 101 6.81 5.48 3.48
C LEU A 101 8.32 5.28 3.60
N VAL A 102 9.11 6.37 3.61
CA VAL A 102 10.56 6.30 3.87
C VAL A 102 10.82 5.62 5.21
N TYR A 103 10.19 6.09 6.29
CA TYR A 103 10.32 5.48 7.62
C TYR A 103 9.86 4.02 7.61
N GLN A 104 8.73 3.71 6.97
CA GLN A 104 8.21 2.33 6.90
C GLN A 104 9.19 1.36 6.22
N VAL A 105 9.86 1.81 5.14
CA VAL A 105 10.76 0.96 4.35
C VAL A 105 12.18 0.92 4.91
N GLU A 106 12.77 2.08 5.21
CA GLU A 106 14.17 2.17 5.60
C GLU A 106 14.38 1.88 7.09
N THR A 107 13.40 2.18 7.95
CA THR A 107 13.48 1.95 9.40
C THR A 107 12.72 0.70 9.80
N GLU A 108 11.39 0.68 9.73
CA GLU A 108 10.59 -0.45 10.23
C GLU A 108 10.91 -1.74 9.48
N PHE A 109 10.87 -1.72 8.15
CA PHE A 109 11.22 -2.89 7.36
C PHE A 109 12.73 -3.16 7.34
N GLY A 110 13.51 -2.13 7.03
CA GLY A 110 14.96 -2.17 6.90
C GLY A 110 15.64 -2.76 8.14
N GLU A 111 15.40 -2.18 9.31
CA GLU A 111 16.12 -2.59 10.52
C GLU A 111 15.61 -3.92 11.08
N ARG A 112 14.30 -4.21 10.97
CA ARG A 112 13.70 -5.39 11.60
C ARG A 112 13.76 -6.64 10.73
N TYR A 113 13.55 -6.51 9.42
CA TYR A 113 13.34 -7.64 8.50
C TYR A 113 14.34 -7.67 7.36
N CYS A 114 15.11 -6.61 7.15
CA CYS A 114 16.19 -6.58 6.18
C CYS A 114 17.53 -6.97 6.79
N LYS A 115 17.74 -8.28 6.91
CA LYS A 115 18.95 -8.83 7.50
C LYS A 115 19.77 -9.65 6.51
N ASP A 116 21.07 -9.65 6.74
CA ASP A 116 22.12 -10.23 5.92
C ASP A 116 22.52 -11.64 6.38
N ASP A 117 23.62 -12.16 5.84
CA ASP A 117 24.11 -13.53 6.06
C ASP A 117 24.38 -13.86 7.55
N GLU A 118 24.51 -12.86 8.42
CA GLU A 118 24.73 -13.05 9.86
C GLU A 118 23.42 -13.20 10.65
N ASN A 119 22.28 -12.81 10.07
CA ASN A 119 20.96 -12.93 10.67
C ASN A 119 19.93 -13.35 9.61
N PRO A 120 19.68 -14.65 9.40
CA PRO A 120 18.80 -15.10 8.33
C PRO A 120 17.40 -14.52 8.47
N GLN A 121 16.84 -14.06 7.34
CA GLN A 121 15.49 -13.52 7.28
C GLN A 121 14.46 -14.56 7.75
N GLU A 122 13.50 -14.11 8.55
CA GLU A 122 12.38 -14.96 9.02
C GLU A 122 11.39 -15.29 7.87
N TRP A 123 11.49 -14.59 6.73
CA TRP A 123 10.67 -14.74 5.53
C TRP A 123 11.50 -15.15 4.32
N ASN A 124 10.87 -15.72 3.28
CA ASN A 124 11.54 -16.12 2.05
C ASN A 124 11.01 -15.34 0.84
N SER A 125 11.92 -14.80 0.02
CA SER A 125 11.59 -14.05 -1.20
C SER A 125 10.63 -14.78 -2.16
N GLU A 126 10.66 -16.10 -2.19
CA GLU A 126 9.84 -16.93 -3.07
C GLU A 126 8.37 -16.92 -2.65
N ASP A 127 8.06 -16.93 -1.35
CA ASP A 127 6.69 -17.01 -0.82
C ASP A 127 6.19 -15.73 -0.13
N THR A 128 6.87 -14.60 -0.35
CA THR A 128 6.54 -13.30 0.25
C THR A 128 6.06 -12.30 -0.79
N LEU A 129 4.94 -11.62 -0.50
CA LEU A 129 4.41 -10.50 -1.27
C LEU A 129 4.62 -9.17 -0.53
N PHE A 130 5.07 -8.15 -1.25
CA PHE A 130 5.25 -6.78 -0.76
C PHE A 130 4.19 -5.87 -1.39
N ALA A 131 3.18 -5.46 -0.64
CA ALA A 131 2.11 -4.61 -1.15
C ALA A 131 2.30 -3.16 -0.70
N ILE A 132 2.18 -2.21 -1.63
CA ILE A 132 2.29 -0.77 -1.34
C ILE A 132 0.99 -0.10 -1.77
N TRP A 133 0.31 0.54 -0.82
CA TRP A 133 -0.86 1.38 -1.09
C TRP A 133 -0.72 2.73 -0.39
N ILE A 134 -0.20 3.70 -1.14
CA ILE A 134 0.20 5.03 -0.68
C ILE A 134 -0.20 6.07 -1.74
N GLY A 135 -0.16 7.35 -1.39
CA GLY A 135 -0.42 8.46 -2.31
C GLY A 135 -1.69 9.26 -1.99
N ILE A 136 -2.58 8.72 -1.15
CA ILE A 136 -3.84 9.40 -0.81
C ILE A 136 -3.55 10.71 -0.08
N ASN A 137 -2.62 10.70 0.87
CA ASN A 137 -2.21 11.90 1.60
C ASN A 137 -1.32 12.81 0.74
N ASP A 138 -0.45 12.27 -0.11
CA ASP A 138 0.38 13.06 -1.02
C ASP A 138 -0.50 13.94 -1.89
N ILE A 139 -1.56 13.36 -2.48
CA ILE A 139 -2.53 14.10 -3.28
C ILE A 139 -3.28 15.11 -2.42
N ALA A 140 -3.81 14.70 -1.26
CA ALA A 140 -4.60 15.57 -0.39
C ALA A 140 -3.82 16.82 0.08
N PHE A 141 -2.51 16.71 0.27
CA PHE A 141 -1.65 17.81 0.73
C PHE A 141 -0.93 18.57 -0.40
N SER A 142 -1.07 18.16 -1.67
CA SER A 142 -0.34 18.78 -2.78
C SER A 142 -1.18 19.19 -4.00
N TYR A 143 -2.47 18.82 -4.09
CA TYR A 143 -3.27 19.08 -5.30
C TYR A 143 -3.49 20.57 -5.61
N GLU A 144 -3.29 21.47 -4.65
CA GLU A 144 -3.42 22.93 -4.82
C GLU A 144 -2.10 23.60 -5.22
N ARG A 145 -0.99 22.86 -5.28
CA ARG A 145 0.32 23.43 -5.61
C ARG A 145 0.44 23.75 -7.10
N ASP A 146 1.15 24.83 -7.44
CA ASP A 146 1.42 25.19 -8.83
C ASP A 146 2.41 24.24 -9.53
N ASP A 147 3.23 23.52 -8.76
CA ASP A 147 4.31 22.63 -9.24
C ASP A 147 3.95 21.13 -9.17
N THR A 148 2.65 20.78 -9.24
CA THR A 148 2.19 19.38 -9.11
C THR A 148 2.95 18.35 -9.94
N ASP A 149 3.35 18.68 -11.18
CA ASP A 149 4.07 17.74 -12.06
C ASP A 149 5.52 17.49 -11.61
N GLU A 150 6.17 18.49 -11.02
CA GLU A 150 7.50 18.38 -10.43
C GLU A 150 7.44 17.58 -9.12
N VAL A 151 6.48 17.90 -8.25
CA VAL A 151 6.20 17.13 -7.02
C VAL A 151 5.99 15.65 -7.33
N LEU A 152 5.11 15.33 -8.29
CA LEU A 152 4.90 13.94 -8.71
C LEU A 152 6.17 13.31 -9.26
N THR A 153 7.00 14.07 -9.97
CA THR A 153 8.28 13.54 -10.48
C THR A 153 9.19 13.12 -9.34
N TYR A 154 9.34 13.95 -8.30
CA TYR A 154 10.17 13.63 -7.15
C TYR A 154 9.58 12.49 -6.30
N LEU A 155 8.26 12.50 -6.05
CA LEU A 155 7.58 11.42 -5.31
C LEU A 155 7.80 10.06 -5.98
N PHE A 156 7.66 9.97 -7.30
CA PHE A 156 7.84 8.71 -8.02
C PHE A 156 9.32 8.31 -8.21
N GLN A 157 10.26 9.26 -8.15
CA GLN A 157 11.68 8.93 -8.02
C GLN A 157 11.96 8.28 -6.66
N ARG A 158 11.42 8.84 -5.58
CA ARG A 158 11.60 8.30 -4.24
C ARG A 158 10.89 6.97 -4.05
N HIS A 159 9.65 6.84 -4.53
CA HIS A 159 8.91 5.57 -4.51
C HIS A 159 9.70 4.44 -5.18
N LEU A 160 10.29 4.71 -6.36
CA LEU A 160 11.15 3.74 -7.06
C LEU A 160 12.40 3.37 -6.24
N GLN A 161 13.05 4.36 -5.60
CA GLN A 161 14.20 4.11 -4.74
C GLN A 161 13.85 3.23 -3.52
N LEU A 162 12.68 3.45 -2.91
CA LEU A 162 12.21 2.63 -1.78
C LEU A 162 11.89 1.18 -2.23
N ALA A 163 11.29 1.01 -3.41
CA ALA A 163 11.13 -0.31 -4.02
C ALA A 163 12.49 -0.99 -4.31
N GLU A 164 13.50 -0.23 -4.71
CA GLU A 164 14.88 -0.72 -4.87
C GLU A 164 15.53 -1.11 -3.54
N THR A 165 15.30 -0.36 -2.46
CA THR A 165 15.73 -0.72 -1.10
C THR A 165 15.14 -2.06 -0.69
N MET A 166 13.83 -2.27 -0.86
CA MET A 166 13.19 -3.56 -0.62
C MET A 166 13.72 -4.66 -1.52
N TYR A 167 14.00 -4.37 -2.80
CA TYR A 167 14.58 -5.36 -3.71
C TYR A 167 15.99 -5.80 -3.27
N ASN A 168 16.84 -4.85 -2.87
CA ASN A 168 18.17 -5.16 -2.34
C ASN A 168 18.11 -6.00 -1.07
N CYS A 169 17.01 -5.88 -0.33
CA CYS A 169 16.66 -6.71 0.80
C CYS A 169 16.23 -8.16 0.47
N GLY A 170 16.02 -8.48 -0.80
CA GLY A 170 15.51 -9.78 -1.22
C GLY A 170 14.03 -9.78 -1.64
N ALA A 171 13.32 -8.65 -1.61
CA ALA A 171 11.94 -8.62 -2.12
C ALA A 171 11.90 -8.92 -3.63
N ARG A 172 11.02 -9.84 -4.04
CA ARG A 172 10.89 -10.27 -5.45
C ARG A 172 9.47 -10.23 -6.00
N ARG A 173 8.47 -9.99 -5.15
CA ARG A 173 7.06 -9.88 -5.56
C ARG A 173 6.47 -8.61 -4.99
N PHE A 174 6.10 -7.69 -5.86
CA PHE A 174 5.49 -6.43 -5.47
C PHE A 174 4.07 -6.33 -5.99
N LEU A 175 3.20 -5.74 -5.19
CA LEU A 175 1.85 -5.34 -5.59
C LEU A 175 1.68 -3.85 -5.29
N LEU A 176 1.57 -3.04 -6.33
CA LEU A 176 1.14 -1.66 -6.15
C LEU A 176 -0.39 -1.58 -6.20
N ILE A 177 -0.97 -0.70 -5.41
CA ILE A 177 -2.40 -0.40 -5.44
C ILE A 177 -2.55 1.08 -5.76
N ASN A 178 -3.34 1.40 -6.79
CA ASN A 178 -3.53 2.79 -7.20
C ASN A 178 -4.44 3.55 -6.21
N VAL A 179 -4.46 4.88 -6.30
CA VAL A 179 -5.29 5.72 -5.44
C VAL A 179 -6.75 5.62 -5.89
N PRO A 180 -7.70 5.30 -4.99
CA PRO A 180 -9.13 5.24 -5.33
C PRO A 180 -9.66 6.62 -5.70
N PRO A 181 -10.89 6.75 -6.23
CA PRO A 181 -11.48 8.05 -6.58
C PRO A 181 -11.89 8.87 -5.33
N VAL A 182 -10.90 9.31 -4.55
CA VAL A 182 -11.07 10.00 -3.26
C VAL A 182 -11.83 11.33 -3.39
N SER A 183 -11.83 11.95 -4.58
CA SER A 183 -12.65 13.13 -4.90
C SER A 183 -14.16 12.89 -4.74
N ARG A 184 -14.60 11.63 -4.61
CA ARG A 184 -16.01 11.23 -4.39
C ARG A 184 -16.36 10.94 -2.94
N THR A 185 -15.42 11.09 -2.02
CA THR A 185 -15.68 10.90 -0.58
C THR A 185 -16.53 12.03 -0.02
N PRO A 186 -17.25 11.81 1.09
CA PRO A 186 -18.03 12.87 1.75
C PRO A 186 -17.22 14.13 2.05
N THR A 187 -15.93 13.99 2.35
CA THR A 187 -15.01 15.12 2.60
C THR A 187 -14.86 16.01 1.35
N TYR A 188 -14.61 15.42 0.18
CA TYR A 188 -14.44 16.19 -1.06
C TYR A 188 -15.77 16.65 -1.65
N LEU A 189 -16.86 15.91 -1.47
CA LEU A 189 -18.20 16.34 -1.92
C LEU A 189 -18.68 17.63 -1.22
N LYS A 190 -18.16 17.94 -0.03
CA LYS A 190 -18.43 19.20 0.69
C LYS A 190 -17.58 20.39 0.21
N LYS A 191 -16.49 20.15 -0.54
CA LYS A 191 -15.67 21.23 -1.12
C LYS A 191 -16.32 21.78 -2.38
N ASP A 192 -15.92 22.98 -2.81
CA ASP A 192 -16.39 23.56 -4.08
C ASP A 192 -15.92 22.76 -5.31
N GLU A 193 -16.44 23.15 -6.48
CA GLU A 193 -16.15 22.47 -7.73
C GLU A 193 -14.67 22.51 -8.11
N TRP A 194 -13.97 23.62 -7.84
CA TRP A 194 -12.56 23.75 -8.17
C TRP A 194 -11.72 22.74 -7.41
N HIS A 195 -11.88 22.65 -6.07
CA HIS A 195 -11.11 21.71 -5.26
C HIS A 195 -11.41 20.25 -5.63
N ARG A 196 -12.68 19.90 -5.92
CA ARG A 196 -13.05 18.55 -6.35
C ARG A 196 -12.37 18.17 -7.67
N ASN A 197 -12.39 19.08 -8.64
CA ASN A 197 -11.79 18.87 -9.95
C ASN A 197 -10.25 18.80 -9.87
N ALA A 198 -9.62 19.74 -9.18
CA ALA A 198 -8.17 19.76 -8.99
C ALA A 198 -7.67 18.48 -8.31
N HIS A 199 -8.36 18.05 -7.25
CA HIS A 199 -8.04 16.78 -6.58
C HIS A 199 -8.24 15.57 -7.51
N GLN A 200 -9.31 15.52 -8.31
CA GLN A 200 -9.54 14.43 -9.28
C GLN A 200 -8.42 14.37 -10.33
N VAL A 201 -8.04 15.51 -10.90
CA VAL A 201 -6.94 15.60 -11.87
C VAL A 201 -5.64 15.08 -11.25
N MET A 202 -5.37 15.44 -9.98
CA MET A 202 -4.16 14.98 -9.29
C MET A 202 -4.20 13.46 -9.03
N VAL A 203 -5.34 12.87 -8.69
CA VAL A 203 -5.52 11.40 -8.60
C VAL A 203 -5.21 10.73 -9.94
N GLU A 204 -5.72 11.26 -11.06
CA GLU A 204 -5.48 10.72 -12.39
C GLU A 204 -3.99 10.81 -12.77
N LYS A 205 -3.35 11.96 -12.53
CA LYS A 205 -1.91 12.13 -12.75
C LYS A 205 -1.08 11.15 -11.91
N PHE A 206 -1.38 11.02 -10.62
CA PHE A 206 -0.68 10.10 -9.72
C PHE A 206 -0.80 8.64 -10.20
N ASN A 207 -2.01 8.19 -10.51
CA ASN A 207 -2.25 6.82 -10.98
C ASN A 207 -1.56 6.53 -12.33
N ASN A 208 -1.51 7.50 -13.23
CA ASN A 208 -0.76 7.38 -14.49
C ASN A 208 0.75 7.27 -14.26
N ARG A 209 1.31 8.00 -13.28
CA ARG A 209 2.72 7.93 -12.89
C ARG A 209 3.05 6.58 -12.24
N LEU A 210 2.18 6.04 -11.38
CA LEU A 210 2.31 4.71 -10.77
C LEU A 210 2.36 3.60 -11.83
N ALA A 211 1.47 3.67 -12.83
CA ALA A 211 1.49 2.72 -13.95
C ALA A 211 2.78 2.82 -14.78
N LEU A 212 3.34 4.02 -14.94
CA LEU A 212 4.63 4.22 -15.61
C LEU A 212 5.80 3.69 -14.77
N GLU A 213 5.78 3.93 -13.46
CA GLU A 213 6.79 3.43 -12.53
C GLU A 213 6.86 1.90 -12.55
N LYS A 214 5.70 1.22 -12.46
CA LYS A 214 5.63 -0.24 -12.65
C LYS A 214 6.39 -0.70 -13.88
N ARG A 215 6.16 -0.07 -15.04
CA ARG A 215 6.85 -0.42 -16.29
C ARG A 215 8.36 -0.19 -16.20
N LYS A 216 8.81 0.90 -15.55
CA LYS A 216 10.23 1.19 -15.34
C LYS A 216 10.88 0.15 -14.42
N PHE A 217 10.23 -0.18 -13.31
CA PHE A 217 10.74 -1.14 -12.34
C PHE A 217 10.83 -2.56 -12.95
N GLN A 218 9.78 -3.02 -13.64
CA GLN A 218 9.80 -4.31 -14.36
C GLN A 218 10.91 -4.38 -15.40
N LYS A 219 11.17 -3.28 -16.12
CA LYS A 219 12.26 -3.22 -17.10
C LYS A 219 13.64 -3.26 -16.42
N ARG A 220 13.80 -2.63 -15.25
CA ARG A 220 15.05 -2.61 -14.49
C ARG A 220 15.33 -3.95 -13.79
N PHE A 221 14.29 -4.63 -13.32
CA PHE A 221 14.36 -5.88 -12.57
C PHE A 221 13.48 -6.97 -13.22
N PRO A 222 13.93 -7.59 -14.32
CA PRO A 222 13.10 -8.52 -15.11
C PRO A 222 12.74 -9.82 -14.37
N HIS A 223 13.42 -10.13 -13.27
CA HIS A 223 13.14 -11.29 -12.42
C HIS A 223 12.10 -11.01 -11.32
N VAL A 224 11.60 -9.79 -11.22
CA VAL A 224 10.60 -9.40 -10.23
C VAL A 224 9.19 -9.59 -10.78
N SER A 225 8.34 -10.25 -9.99
CA SER A 225 6.90 -10.23 -10.23
C SER A 225 6.32 -8.91 -9.73
N TYR A 226 5.64 -8.16 -10.59
CA TYR A 226 5.16 -6.81 -10.25
C TYR A 226 3.72 -6.61 -10.73
N GLY A 227 2.79 -6.58 -9.78
CA GLY A 227 1.36 -6.37 -10.00
C GLY A 227 0.94 -4.90 -9.87
N LEU A 228 -0.21 -4.56 -10.44
CA LEU A 228 -0.94 -3.32 -10.14
C LEU A 228 -2.42 -3.66 -9.95
N THR A 229 -2.97 -3.33 -8.80
CA THR A 229 -4.42 -3.35 -8.57
C THR A 229 -4.99 -1.98 -8.93
N GLU A 230 -5.99 -1.97 -9.81
CA GLU A 230 -6.63 -0.75 -10.27
C GLU A 230 -8.05 -0.62 -9.70
N PHE A 231 -8.30 0.47 -8.99
CA PHE A 231 -9.64 0.99 -8.81
C PHE A 231 -10.10 1.61 -10.12
N ASN A 232 -11.05 0.94 -10.78
CA ASN A 232 -11.70 1.50 -11.95
C ASN A 232 -12.44 2.79 -11.58
N SER A 233 -12.26 3.84 -12.38
CA SER A 233 -13.04 5.09 -12.31
C SER A 233 -14.56 4.85 -12.49
N ARG A 234 -14.95 3.66 -12.97
CA ARG A 234 -16.32 3.19 -13.18
C ARG A 234 -16.97 2.53 -11.97
N ILE A 235 -16.82 3.07 -10.76
CA ILE A 235 -17.91 2.93 -9.79
C ILE A 235 -19.02 3.90 -10.23
N THR A 236 -19.64 3.66 -11.39
CA THR A 236 -20.92 4.28 -11.70
C THR A 236 -21.90 3.84 -10.62
N ARG A 237 -22.74 4.76 -10.13
CA ARG A 237 -23.82 4.48 -9.18
C ARG A 237 -24.38 3.08 -9.44
N GLU A 238 -24.17 2.15 -8.51
CA GLU A 238 -25.16 1.09 -8.35
C GLU A 238 -26.46 1.83 -8.07
N THR A 239 -27.43 1.53 -8.91
CA THR A 239 -28.76 2.11 -8.93
C THR A 239 -29.32 2.09 -7.52
N ALA A 240 -29.65 3.28 -7.01
CA ALA A 240 -30.69 3.39 -6.01
C ALA A 240 -31.99 3.02 -6.73
N GLU A 241 -32.35 1.74 -6.66
CA GLU A 241 -33.72 1.29 -6.89
C GLU A 241 -34.41 1.27 -5.53
N ASP A 242 -35.30 2.25 -5.33
CA ASP A 242 -36.61 2.01 -4.70
C ASP A 242 -37.60 1.63 -5.80
#